data_AF-A0A5C8CDD5-F1
#
_entry.id   AF-A0A5C8CDD5-F1
#
_cell.length_a   1.000
_cell.length_b   1.000
_cell.length_c   1.000
_cell.angle_alpha   90.00
_cell.angle_beta   90.00
_cell.angle_gamma   90.00
#
_symmetry.space_group_name_H-M   'P 1'
#
loop_
_entity.id
_entity.type
_entity.pdbx_description
1 polymer ?
#
loop_
_entity_poly.entity_id
_entity_poly.type
_entity_poly.pdbx_seq_one_letter_code
_entity_poly.pdbx_strand_id
1 'polypeptide(L)'
;MTIHFRTVQRPLSGSALAALTLLTTQSIALAHVTLATGEARTGTYYKAVLQVPHGCDGTATQSIRVQIPEGVIGVKPMPKPGWTLSITRGAYAKSYQSHGKAVTEGPKEIVWSGGSLSDDNYDEFVFTSFLAGDFQPGQSVAFPTVQQCAKGETRWDQIATDGQNPHSLKSPAPALRIVADSVTTGQAQMDHSKMGQGQAAAAPSGNDTYKIGDLVVVSPWTRATPGGARIAGGYLKVTNNGTSADRLTGATTASADRVEIHEMSMTDGVMKMRPLADGLTIKPGETVELKPGGFHMMFMDIKQPLKQGETLKATLTFEKAGKLDVRFNVNAIGAGAGAAPAHKH
;
A
#
# COMPACT_ATOMS: atom_id res chain seq x y z
N MET A 1 67.44 -30.42 -60.05
CA MET A 1 67.93 -30.96 -58.78
C MET A 1 66.72 -31.29 -57.93
N THR A 2 66.41 -32.58 -57.81
CA THR A 2 65.22 -33.12 -57.14
C THR A 2 65.44 -33.17 -55.64
N ILE A 3 64.53 -32.61 -54.83
CA ILE A 3 64.40 -32.94 -53.40
C ILE A 3 62.91 -33.03 -53.06
N HIS A 4 62.46 -34.25 -52.76
CA HIS A 4 61.21 -34.54 -52.05
C HIS A 4 61.40 -34.31 -50.56
N PHE A 5 60.44 -33.74 -49.82
CA PHE A 5 60.20 -34.15 -48.43
C PHE A 5 58.75 -33.89 -47.95
N ARG A 6 58.08 -35.03 -47.71
CA ARG A 6 57.11 -35.43 -46.67
C ARG A 6 56.26 -34.40 -45.91
N THR A 7 54.96 -34.69 -45.96
CA THR A 7 53.87 -34.36 -45.04
C THR A 7 54.22 -34.62 -43.57
N VAL A 8 53.89 -33.66 -42.69
CA VAL A 8 53.73 -33.88 -41.24
C VAL A 8 52.45 -33.17 -40.79
N GLN A 9 51.43 -33.93 -40.43
CA GLN A 9 50.28 -33.47 -39.64
C GLN A 9 50.71 -33.38 -38.16
N ARG A 10 50.33 -32.29 -37.47
CA ARG A 10 50.29 -32.22 -36.00
C ARG A 10 48.90 -31.78 -35.54
N PRO A 11 48.28 -32.47 -34.56
CA PRO A 11 46.99 -32.10 -34.02
C PRO A 11 47.10 -31.27 -32.72
N LEU A 12 45.97 -30.61 -32.40
CA LEU A 12 45.45 -30.21 -31.08
C LEU A 12 46.28 -29.24 -30.21
N SER A 13 45.66 -28.12 -29.82
CA SER A 13 45.38 -27.80 -28.41
C SER A 13 44.40 -26.64 -28.32
N GLY A 14 43.25 -26.91 -27.68
CA GLY A 14 42.17 -25.95 -27.48
C GLY A 14 42.47 -24.97 -26.35
N SER A 15 42.05 -23.73 -26.55
CA SER A 15 41.89 -22.74 -25.49
C SER A 15 40.40 -22.40 -25.43
N ALA A 16 39.69 -23.05 -24.51
CA ALA A 16 38.34 -22.63 -24.14
C ALA A 16 38.45 -21.37 -23.28
N LEU A 17 38.19 -20.20 -23.85
CA LEU A 17 37.93 -18.99 -23.07
C LEU A 17 36.58 -19.16 -22.36
N ALA A 18 36.61 -19.43 -21.05
CA ALA A 18 35.44 -19.27 -20.21
C ALA A 18 35.16 -17.77 -20.02
N ALA A 19 34.25 -17.22 -20.82
CA ALA A 19 33.74 -15.87 -20.63
C ALA A 19 32.84 -15.84 -19.38
N LEU A 20 33.40 -15.39 -18.26
CA LEU A 20 32.66 -15.15 -17.02
C LEU A 20 31.86 -13.85 -17.19
N THR A 21 30.62 -13.95 -17.68
CA THR A 21 29.68 -12.83 -17.73
C THR A 21 29.27 -12.45 -16.30
N LEU A 22 29.88 -11.38 -15.77
CA LEU A 22 29.41 -10.69 -14.57
C LEU A 22 28.00 -10.13 -14.86
N LEU A 23 26.97 -10.77 -14.32
CA LEU A 23 25.65 -10.16 -14.19
C LEU A 23 25.72 -9.09 -13.10
N THR A 24 25.97 -7.85 -13.50
CA THR A 24 25.80 -6.70 -12.61
C THR A 24 24.30 -6.52 -12.35
N THR A 25 23.81 -6.96 -11.20
CA THR A 25 22.49 -6.56 -10.71
C THR A 25 22.55 -5.07 -10.38
N GLN A 26 22.02 -4.23 -11.26
CA GLN A 26 21.87 -2.81 -10.96
C GLN A 26 20.80 -2.67 -9.87
N SER A 27 21.24 -2.48 -8.64
CA SER A 27 20.37 -2.07 -7.54
C SER A 27 19.74 -0.73 -7.92
N ILE A 28 18.43 -0.70 -8.09
CA ILE A 28 17.70 0.54 -8.32
C ILE A 28 17.77 1.32 -7.01
N ALA A 29 18.68 2.29 -6.91
CA ALA A 29 18.67 3.23 -5.81
C ALA A 29 17.37 4.05 -5.92
N LEU A 30 16.42 3.83 -5.01
CA LEU A 30 15.20 4.62 -4.88
C LEU A 30 15.56 6.00 -4.32
N ALA A 31 16.04 6.89 -5.19
CA ALA A 31 16.45 8.25 -4.85
C ALA A 31 15.30 9.28 -4.93
N HIS A 32 14.11 8.86 -5.37
CA HIS A 32 12.97 9.75 -5.61
C HIS A 32 12.04 9.81 -4.40
N VAL A 33 11.41 10.96 -4.18
CA VAL A 33 10.29 11.06 -3.23
C VAL A 33 9.09 10.29 -3.78
N THR A 34 8.45 9.48 -2.94
CA THR A 34 7.30 8.65 -3.32
C THR A 34 6.14 8.81 -2.34
N LEU A 35 4.96 8.34 -2.75
CA LEU A 35 3.85 8.10 -1.83
C LEU A 35 3.88 6.64 -1.38
N ALA A 36 3.85 6.39 -0.07
CA ALA A 36 3.84 5.03 0.47
C ALA A 36 2.63 4.21 0.01
N THR A 37 1.48 4.88 -0.20
CA THR A 37 0.28 4.30 -0.80
C THR A 37 0.05 4.95 -2.15
N GLY A 38 0.46 4.29 -3.23
CA GLY A 38 0.40 4.82 -4.60
C GLY A 38 -0.97 4.74 -5.28
N GLU A 39 -2.00 4.19 -4.63
CA GLU A 39 -3.34 4.03 -5.20
C GLU A 39 -4.44 4.45 -4.21
N ALA A 40 -5.52 5.06 -4.71
CA ALA A 40 -6.70 5.38 -3.90
C ALA A 40 -7.97 5.48 -4.76
N ARG A 41 -9.13 5.50 -4.10
CA ARG A 41 -10.43 5.65 -4.74
C ARG A 41 -10.91 7.09 -4.68
N THR A 42 -11.58 7.52 -5.75
CA THR A 42 -12.32 8.78 -5.78
C THR A 42 -13.41 8.80 -4.70
N GLY A 43 -13.75 9.97 -4.16
CA GLY A 43 -14.76 10.11 -3.11
C GLY A 43 -14.38 9.55 -1.73
N THR A 44 -13.10 9.26 -1.48
CA THR A 44 -12.64 8.66 -0.21
C THR A 44 -11.60 9.50 0.51
N TYR A 45 -11.41 9.21 1.80
CA TYR A 45 -10.28 9.74 2.54
C TYR A 45 -8.98 9.05 2.12
N TYR A 46 -7.93 9.85 1.95
CA TYR A 46 -6.60 9.39 1.62
C TYR A 46 -5.60 9.90 2.66
N LYS A 47 -4.70 9.03 3.10
CA LYS A 47 -3.55 9.39 3.93
C LYS A 47 -2.30 9.38 3.05
N ALA A 48 -1.83 10.56 2.68
CA ALA A 48 -0.58 10.72 1.97
C ALA A 48 0.58 10.58 2.96
N VAL A 49 1.53 9.71 2.63
CA VAL A 49 2.80 9.55 3.34
C VAL A 49 3.88 9.74 2.29
N LEU A 50 4.46 10.95 2.23
CA LEU A 50 5.58 11.23 1.36
C LEU A 50 6.84 10.65 2.00
N GLN A 51 7.48 9.71 1.32
CA GLN A 51 8.73 9.10 1.74
C GLN A 51 9.88 9.85 1.07
N VAL A 52 10.69 10.53 1.87
CA VAL A 52 11.86 11.29 1.41
C VAL A 52 13.10 10.47 1.76
N PRO A 53 13.82 9.92 0.77
CA PRO A 53 14.81 8.87 1.02
C PRO A 53 16.13 9.36 1.61
N HIS A 54 16.54 10.60 1.31
CA HIS A 54 17.82 11.18 1.72
C HIS A 54 17.80 12.71 1.56
N GLY A 55 18.96 13.34 1.76
CA GLY A 55 19.25 14.75 1.52
C GLY A 55 19.37 15.08 0.03
N CYS A 56 19.94 16.23 -0.31
CA CYS A 56 20.26 16.58 -1.69
C CYS A 56 21.76 16.72 -1.81
N ASP A 57 22.35 16.01 -2.79
CA ASP A 57 23.78 16.08 -3.11
C ASP A 57 24.69 15.96 -1.86
N GLY A 58 24.38 15.01 -0.96
CA GLY A 58 25.16 14.79 0.26
C GLY A 58 24.87 15.77 1.40
N THR A 59 23.89 16.68 1.26
CA THR A 59 23.56 17.69 2.27
C THR A 59 22.16 17.52 2.84
N ALA A 60 22.00 17.85 4.12
CA ALA A 60 20.75 17.64 4.82
C ALA A 60 19.59 18.45 4.20
N THR A 61 18.43 17.80 4.09
CA THR A 61 17.15 18.44 3.78
C THR A 61 16.72 19.31 4.95
N GLN A 62 16.35 20.55 4.65
CA GLN A 62 15.87 21.53 5.63
C GLN A 62 14.41 21.91 5.43
N SER A 63 13.86 21.68 4.23
CA SER A 63 12.45 21.87 3.97
C SER A 63 11.90 20.93 2.91
N ILE A 64 10.66 20.50 3.13
CA ILE A 64 9.82 19.82 2.15
C ILE A 64 8.58 20.68 1.90
N ARG A 65 8.35 21.03 0.64
CA ARG A 65 7.19 21.79 0.17
C ARG A 65 6.39 20.92 -0.79
N VAL A 66 5.10 20.79 -0.57
CA VAL A 66 4.19 19.96 -1.39
C VAL A 66 3.07 20.82 -1.92
N GLN A 67 2.89 20.81 -3.24
CA GLN A 67 1.71 21.40 -3.89
C GLN A 67 0.53 20.46 -3.78
N ILE A 68 -0.64 20.99 -3.40
CA ILE A 68 -1.88 20.22 -3.27
C ILE A 68 -2.67 20.31 -4.58
N PRO A 69 -2.89 19.16 -5.26
CA PRO A 69 -3.60 19.13 -6.52
C PRO A 69 -5.06 19.52 -6.36
N GLU A 70 -5.63 20.05 -7.44
CA GLU A 70 -7.06 20.30 -7.50
C GLU A 70 -7.87 18.99 -7.34
N GLY A 71 -9.01 19.06 -6.65
CA GLY A 71 -9.81 17.88 -6.28
C GLY A 71 -9.30 17.15 -5.03
N VAL A 72 -8.09 17.43 -4.54
CA VAL A 72 -7.61 16.97 -3.23
C VAL A 72 -7.97 18.01 -2.17
N ILE A 73 -9.05 17.77 -1.44
CA ILE A 73 -9.65 18.75 -0.53
C ILE A 73 -9.52 18.34 0.93
N GLY A 74 -9.83 19.27 1.85
CA GLY A 74 -9.87 18.97 3.28
C GLY A 74 -8.53 18.54 3.87
N VAL A 75 -7.44 18.97 3.24
CA VAL A 75 -6.07 18.59 3.60
C VAL A 75 -5.72 19.00 5.03
N LYS A 76 -5.13 18.08 5.79
CA LYS A 76 -4.65 18.28 7.16
C LYS A 76 -3.27 17.63 7.32
N PRO A 77 -2.19 18.42 7.29
CA PRO A 77 -0.85 17.92 7.57
C PRO A 77 -0.66 17.53 9.03
N MET A 78 0.14 16.49 9.26
CA MET A 78 0.57 16.05 10.57
C MET A 78 1.70 16.97 11.06
N PRO A 79 1.57 17.60 12.25
CA PRO A 79 2.69 18.26 12.89
C PRO A 79 3.85 17.29 13.10
N LYS A 80 5.07 17.74 12.83
CA LYS A 80 6.27 16.91 12.88
C LYS A 80 7.27 17.50 13.88
N PRO A 81 7.62 16.79 14.96
CA PRO A 81 8.58 17.28 15.95
C PRO A 81 9.90 17.71 15.30
N GLY A 82 10.42 18.87 15.69
CA GLY A 82 11.65 19.44 15.12
C GLY A 82 11.47 20.13 13.76
N TRP A 83 10.26 20.20 13.22
CA TRP A 83 9.94 20.92 11.99
C TRP A 83 8.84 21.95 12.25
N THR A 84 8.95 23.09 11.59
CA THR A 84 7.91 24.12 11.53
C THR A 84 6.96 23.81 10.38
N LEU A 85 5.66 23.77 10.66
CA LEU A 85 4.62 23.52 9.66
C LEU A 85 3.96 24.83 9.25
N SER A 86 3.94 25.11 7.94
CA SER A 86 3.20 26.21 7.33
C SER A 86 2.23 25.69 6.28
N ILE A 87 1.07 26.35 6.14
CA ILE A 87 0.01 25.97 5.22
C ILE A 87 -0.45 27.22 4.48
N THR A 88 -0.30 27.23 3.16
CA THR A 88 -0.86 28.28 2.31
C THR A 88 -2.23 27.83 1.84
N ARG A 89 -3.25 28.65 2.12
CA ARG A 89 -4.64 28.41 1.72
C ARG A 89 -5.00 29.25 0.49
N GLY A 90 -5.93 28.75 -0.31
CA GLY A 90 -6.47 29.47 -1.46
C GLY A 90 -7.78 28.87 -1.93
N ALA A 91 -8.44 29.59 -2.83
CA ALA A 91 -9.66 29.11 -3.48
C ALA A 91 -9.37 27.86 -4.33
N TYR A 92 -10.33 26.94 -4.35
CA TYR A 92 -10.37 25.86 -5.32
C TYR A 92 -10.88 26.37 -6.67
N ALA A 93 -10.60 25.61 -7.74
CA ALA A 93 -11.08 25.96 -9.08
C ALA A 93 -12.62 25.88 -9.18
N LYS A 94 -13.25 25.06 -8.33
CA LYS A 94 -14.71 24.95 -8.20
C LYS A 94 -15.12 24.61 -6.77
N SER A 95 -16.41 24.67 -6.50
CA SER A 95 -16.98 24.20 -5.25
C SER A 95 -17.02 22.67 -5.21
N TYR A 96 -16.57 22.08 -4.11
CA TYR A 96 -16.66 20.64 -3.85
C TYR A 96 -17.63 20.35 -2.71
N GLN A 97 -18.16 19.12 -2.67
CA GLN A 97 -18.97 18.64 -1.55
C GLN A 97 -18.11 17.85 -0.58
N SER A 98 -18.17 18.19 0.70
CA SER A 98 -17.55 17.43 1.79
C SER A 98 -18.50 17.43 2.99
N HIS A 99 -18.93 16.25 3.46
CA HIS A 99 -19.90 16.09 4.55
C HIS A 99 -21.21 16.88 4.34
N GLY A 100 -21.70 16.91 3.10
CA GLY A 100 -22.92 17.65 2.74
C GLY A 100 -22.78 19.17 2.77
N LYS A 101 -21.55 19.70 2.91
CA LYS A 101 -21.26 21.13 2.84
C LYS A 101 -20.42 21.44 1.60
N ALA A 102 -20.76 22.56 0.97
CA ALA A 102 -19.95 23.15 -0.07
C ALA A 102 -18.63 23.66 0.52
N VAL A 103 -17.51 23.33 -0.12
CA VAL A 103 -16.17 23.78 0.23
C VAL A 103 -15.55 24.43 -1.00
N THR A 104 -15.20 25.70 -0.89
CA THR A 104 -14.69 26.52 -2.01
C THR A 104 -13.21 26.89 -1.86
N GLU A 105 -12.58 26.57 -0.73
CA GLU A 105 -11.18 26.87 -0.45
C GLU A 105 -10.53 25.84 0.47
N GLY A 106 -9.21 25.81 0.48
CA GLY A 106 -8.43 25.01 1.43
C GLY A 106 -6.93 25.08 1.14
N PRO A 107 -6.15 24.18 1.74
CA PRO A 107 -4.70 24.14 1.52
C PRO A 107 -4.35 23.93 0.05
N LYS A 108 -3.50 24.81 -0.49
CA LYS A 108 -2.89 24.69 -1.83
C LYS A 108 -1.41 24.31 -1.74
N GLU A 109 -0.76 24.61 -0.62
CA GLU A 109 0.62 24.23 -0.35
C GLU A 109 0.80 23.86 1.13
N ILE A 110 1.62 22.85 1.39
CA ILE A 110 2.12 22.49 2.72
C ILE A 110 3.63 22.62 2.74
N VAL A 111 4.18 23.21 3.79
CA VAL A 111 5.63 23.31 4.00
C VAL A 111 5.99 22.80 5.39
N TRP A 112 6.87 21.81 5.46
CA TRP A 112 7.65 21.51 6.66
C TRP A 112 9.04 22.14 6.48
N SER A 113 9.49 22.97 7.42
CA SER A 113 10.77 23.68 7.33
C SER A 113 11.51 23.76 8.66
N GLY A 114 12.80 24.11 8.61
CA GLY A 114 13.63 24.31 9.79
C GLY A 114 14.08 23.03 10.50
N GLY A 115 13.65 21.87 9.99
CA GLY A 115 14.17 20.58 10.45
C GLY A 115 15.45 20.17 9.74
N SER A 116 15.89 18.95 9.99
CA SER A 116 17.08 18.38 9.37
C SER A 116 16.87 16.89 9.12
N LEU A 117 16.97 16.49 7.86
CA LEU A 117 17.08 15.09 7.45
C LEU A 117 18.42 14.93 6.75
N SER A 118 19.35 14.21 7.38
CA SER A 118 20.69 13.95 6.81
C SER A 118 20.61 13.06 5.58
N ASP A 119 21.67 13.06 4.78
CA ASP A 119 21.72 12.24 3.57
C ASP A 119 21.68 10.73 3.82
N ASP A 120 22.20 10.28 4.98
CA ASP A 120 22.22 8.86 5.34
C ASP A 120 20.87 8.32 5.87
N ASN A 121 19.85 9.18 5.98
CA ASN A 121 18.58 8.84 6.61
C ASN A 121 17.41 9.14 5.68
N TYR A 122 16.34 8.35 5.80
CA TYR A 122 15.05 8.65 5.19
C TYR A 122 14.08 9.22 6.25
N ASP A 123 13.04 9.90 5.79
CA ASP A 123 11.97 10.36 6.66
C ASP A 123 10.61 10.40 5.94
N GLU A 124 9.54 10.56 6.70
CA GLU A 124 8.18 10.63 6.22
C GLU A 124 7.50 11.96 6.59
N PHE A 125 6.74 12.48 5.63
CA PHE A 125 5.93 13.70 5.75
C PHE A 125 4.48 13.37 5.40
N VAL A 126 3.58 13.59 6.37
CA VAL A 126 2.26 12.96 6.34
C VAL A 126 1.16 14.01 6.34
N PHE A 127 0.14 13.80 5.52
CA PHE A 127 -1.11 14.54 5.60
C PHE A 127 -2.31 13.65 5.26
N THR A 128 -3.47 13.98 5.81
CA THR A 128 -4.74 13.38 5.38
C THR A 128 -5.47 14.32 4.44
N SER A 129 -6.22 13.78 3.49
CA SER A 129 -7.05 14.52 2.55
C SER A 129 -8.33 13.75 2.23
N PHE A 130 -9.26 14.40 1.54
CA PHE A 130 -10.38 13.77 0.87
C PHE A 130 -10.21 13.94 -0.64
N LEU A 131 -10.36 12.85 -1.38
CA LEU A 131 -10.32 12.86 -2.84
C LEU A 131 -11.75 13.13 -3.33
N ALA A 132 -11.97 14.26 -4.01
CA ALA A 132 -13.28 14.59 -4.55
C ALA A 132 -13.75 13.55 -5.59
N GLY A 133 -15.07 13.43 -5.76
CA GLY A 133 -15.70 12.36 -6.54
C GLY A 133 -15.53 12.45 -8.06
N ASP A 134 -14.89 13.50 -8.57
CA ASP A 134 -14.71 13.80 -9.99
C ASP A 134 -13.42 13.20 -10.59
N PHE A 135 -12.53 12.66 -9.75
CA PHE A 135 -11.39 11.89 -10.25
C PHE A 135 -11.84 10.66 -11.03
N GLN A 136 -11.20 10.43 -12.18
CA GLN A 136 -11.52 9.30 -13.05
C GLN A 136 -10.68 8.06 -12.68
N PRO A 137 -11.25 6.85 -12.73
CA PRO A 137 -10.48 5.63 -12.67
C PRO A 137 -9.38 5.63 -13.74
N GLY A 138 -8.17 5.30 -13.33
CA GLY A 138 -7.01 5.39 -14.19
C GLY A 138 -6.48 6.81 -14.39
N GLN A 139 -6.88 7.78 -13.57
CA GLN A 139 -6.21 9.09 -13.51
C GLN A 139 -4.96 9.00 -12.62
N SER A 140 -3.90 9.71 -12.98
CA SER A 140 -2.75 9.94 -12.10
C SER A 140 -2.84 11.34 -11.50
N VAL A 141 -2.77 11.44 -10.17
CA VAL A 141 -2.80 12.67 -9.41
C VAL A 141 -1.41 12.90 -8.84
N ALA A 142 -0.66 13.81 -9.44
CA ALA A 142 0.71 14.13 -9.05
C ALA A 142 0.73 15.18 -7.93
N PHE A 143 1.64 15.04 -6.97
CA PHE A 143 1.88 15.95 -5.85
C PHE A 143 3.28 16.57 -6.00
N PRO A 144 3.43 17.63 -6.82
CA PRO A 144 4.73 18.29 -7.01
C PRO A 144 5.37 18.64 -5.68
N THR A 145 6.61 18.17 -5.50
CA THR A 145 7.32 18.28 -4.23
C THR A 145 8.68 18.93 -4.46
N VAL A 146 8.99 19.94 -3.65
CA VAL A 146 10.28 20.61 -3.64
C VAL A 146 10.98 20.27 -2.34
N GLN A 147 12.20 19.76 -2.47
CA GLN A 147 13.09 19.42 -1.38
C GLN A 147 14.22 20.45 -1.36
N GLN A 148 14.21 21.30 -0.33
CA GLN A 148 15.27 22.28 -0.10
C GLN A 148 16.30 21.66 0.84
N CYS A 149 17.57 21.68 0.41
CA CYS A 149 18.68 21.23 1.21
C CYS A 149 19.61 22.38 1.57
N ALA A 150 20.55 22.12 2.48
CA ALA A 150 21.53 23.12 2.92
C ALA A 150 22.33 23.71 1.74
N LYS A 151 22.58 22.90 0.70
CA LYS A 151 23.14 23.34 -0.58
C LYS A 151 22.24 22.85 -1.70
N GLY A 152 21.57 23.78 -2.37
CA GLY A 152 20.75 23.47 -3.55
C GLY A 152 19.35 22.96 -3.21
N GLU A 153 18.62 22.62 -4.27
CA GLU A 153 17.22 22.23 -4.25
C GLU A 153 17.04 21.07 -5.24
N THR A 154 16.20 20.09 -4.87
CA THR A 154 15.71 19.07 -5.79
C THR A 154 14.21 19.23 -5.98
N ARG A 155 13.78 19.18 -7.25
CA ARG A 155 12.38 19.35 -7.64
C ARG A 155 11.83 18.04 -8.21
N TRP A 156 10.83 17.52 -7.53
CA TRP A 156 10.04 16.37 -7.94
C TRP A 156 8.71 16.91 -8.50
N ASP A 157 8.76 17.57 -9.65
CA ASP A 157 7.63 18.31 -10.23
C ASP A 157 7.28 17.86 -11.66
N GLN A 158 8.00 16.88 -12.22
CA GLN A 158 7.70 16.35 -13.54
C GLN A 158 6.46 15.47 -13.51
N ILE A 159 5.51 15.77 -14.39
CA ILE A 159 4.26 15.03 -14.58
C ILE A 159 4.32 14.39 -15.96
N ALA A 160 4.06 13.09 -16.06
CA ALA A 160 4.09 12.39 -17.34
C ALA A 160 2.93 12.90 -18.21
N THR A 161 3.21 13.20 -19.49
CA THR A 161 2.15 13.50 -20.47
C THR A 161 1.48 12.21 -20.95
N ASP A 162 0.31 12.34 -21.59
CA ASP A 162 -0.46 11.19 -22.05
C ASP A 162 0.38 10.26 -22.95
N GLY A 163 0.46 8.99 -22.55
CA GLY A 163 1.23 7.96 -23.25
C GLY A 163 2.73 7.91 -22.91
N GLN A 164 3.27 8.86 -22.14
CA GLN A 164 4.63 8.81 -21.64
C GLN A 164 4.75 7.82 -20.47
N ASN A 165 5.80 6.99 -20.46
CA ASN A 165 6.12 6.16 -19.30
C ASN A 165 6.59 7.05 -18.12
N PRO A 166 5.89 7.08 -16.97
CA PRO A 166 6.29 7.90 -15.83
C PRO A 166 7.69 7.56 -15.28
N HIS A 167 8.15 6.32 -15.48
CA HIS A 167 9.49 5.88 -15.05
C HIS A 167 10.62 6.42 -15.94
N SER A 168 10.31 7.03 -17.08
CA SER A 168 11.32 7.70 -17.92
C SER A 168 11.62 9.12 -17.45
N LEU A 169 10.86 9.66 -16.49
CA LEU A 169 11.08 10.99 -15.95
C LEU A 169 12.30 10.99 -15.02
N LYS A 170 13.11 12.03 -15.12
CA LYS A 170 14.32 12.18 -14.29
C LYS A 170 13.98 12.53 -12.85
N SER A 171 12.95 13.34 -12.66
CA SER A 171 12.52 13.80 -11.33
C SER A 171 11.00 13.85 -11.26
N PRO A 172 10.33 12.68 -11.32
CA PRO A 172 8.88 12.60 -11.31
C PRO A 172 8.32 13.12 -9.99
N ALA A 173 7.19 13.81 -10.06
CA ALA A 173 6.41 14.11 -8.87
C ALA A 173 5.84 12.82 -8.25
N PRO A 174 5.79 12.72 -6.92
CA PRO A 174 5.06 11.66 -6.23
C PRO A 174 3.62 11.60 -6.76
N ALA A 175 3.16 10.43 -7.20
CA ALA A 175 1.88 10.32 -7.88
C ALA A 175 0.98 9.25 -7.26
N LEU A 176 -0.32 9.55 -7.23
CA LEU A 176 -1.40 8.70 -6.77
C LEU A 176 -2.22 8.24 -7.97
N ARG A 177 -2.39 6.93 -8.15
CA ARG A 177 -3.28 6.34 -9.15
C ARG A 177 -4.69 6.26 -8.58
N ILE A 178 -5.65 6.82 -9.31
CA ILE A 178 -7.07 6.64 -8.99
C ILE A 178 -7.50 5.30 -9.55
N VAL A 179 -8.04 4.43 -8.70
CA VAL A 179 -8.55 3.11 -9.10
C VAL A 179 -10.07 3.11 -9.16
N ALA A 180 -10.62 2.27 -10.04
CA ALA A 180 -12.06 2.15 -10.17
C ALA A 180 -12.71 1.67 -8.87
N ASP A 181 -13.91 2.16 -8.60
CA ASP A 181 -14.82 1.43 -7.73
C ASP A 181 -15.12 0.09 -8.37
N SER A 182 -14.96 -0.99 -7.62
CA SER A 182 -15.40 -2.32 -8.04
C SER A 182 -16.93 -2.31 -8.09
N VAL A 183 -17.49 -1.85 -9.22
CA VAL A 183 -18.90 -2.07 -9.55
C VAL A 183 -19.01 -3.54 -9.95
N THR A 184 -19.55 -4.38 -9.07
CA THR A 184 -20.11 -5.66 -9.50
C THR A 184 -21.35 -5.37 -10.33
N THR A 185 -21.19 -5.23 -11.64
CA THR A 185 -22.27 -5.51 -12.58
C THR A 185 -22.52 -7.01 -12.56
N GLY A 186 -23.69 -7.39 -12.03
CA GLY A 186 -24.19 -8.74 -12.15
C GLY A 186 -24.68 -9.07 -13.57
N GLN A 187 -24.66 -10.37 -13.85
CA GLN A 187 -25.37 -11.13 -14.90
C GLN A 187 -24.70 -11.33 -16.27
N ALA A 188 -24.14 -12.54 -16.44
CA ALA A 188 -24.40 -13.54 -17.50
C ALA A 188 -23.26 -14.57 -17.40
N GLN A 189 -23.38 -15.89 -17.50
CA GLN A 189 -24.43 -16.85 -17.84
C GLN A 189 -23.79 -18.21 -17.55
N MET A 190 -24.57 -19.19 -17.09
CA MET A 190 -24.08 -20.56 -16.88
C MET A 190 -23.64 -21.21 -18.19
N ASP A 191 -22.46 -21.84 -18.20
CA ASP A 191 -22.21 -23.03 -19.01
C ASP A 191 -21.33 -24.02 -18.21
N HIS A 192 -21.92 -25.17 -17.91
CA HIS A 192 -21.22 -26.32 -17.38
C HIS A 192 -20.70 -27.15 -18.55
N SER A 193 -19.45 -26.93 -18.95
CA SER A 193 -18.73 -27.88 -19.81
C SER A 193 -17.22 -27.76 -19.70
N LYS A 194 -16.62 -28.87 -19.26
CA LYS A 194 -15.22 -29.33 -19.41
C LYS A 194 -14.27 -29.17 -18.23
N MET A 195 -14.17 -30.28 -17.50
CA MET A 195 -13.01 -30.71 -16.73
C MET A 195 -11.79 -30.90 -17.63
N GLY A 196 -10.63 -30.38 -17.21
CA GLY A 196 -9.32 -30.63 -17.82
C GLY A 196 -8.19 -30.11 -16.93
N GLN A 197 -7.29 -31.00 -16.53
CA GLN A 197 -6.29 -30.88 -15.47
C GLN A 197 -5.15 -29.88 -15.75
N GLY A 198 -4.58 -29.30 -14.69
CA GLY A 198 -3.29 -28.60 -14.73
C GLY A 198 -3.08 -27.63 -13.55
N GLN A 199 -2.81 -28.15 -12.35
CA GLN A 199 -2.44 -27.35 -11.19
C GLN A 199 -1.05 -26.72 -11.38
N ALA A 200 -1.03 -25.40 -11.61
CA ALA A 200 0.10 -24.54 -11.29
C ALA A 200 -0.37 -23.59 -10.17
N ALA A 201 0.34 -23.61 -9.03
CA ALA A 201 0.05 -22.74 -7.90
C ALA A 201 0.30 -21.27 -8.30
N ALA A 202 -0.78 -20.53 -8.54
CA ALA A 202 -0.74 -19.09 -8.76
C ALA A 202 -0.40 -18.37 -7.45
N ALA A 203 0.48 -17.36 -7.53
CA ALA A 203 0.80 -16.48 -6.42
C ALA A 203 -0.44 -15.65 -5.98
N PRO A 204 -0.62 -15.36 -4.68
CA PRO A 204 -1.82 -14.69 -4.20
C PRO A 204 -1.82 -13.19 -4.55
N SER A 205 -2.83 -12.79 -5.31
CA SER A 205 -3.27 -11.41 -5.50
C SER A 205 -4.12 -10.95 -4.30
N GLY A 206 -3.95 -9.71 -3.82
CA GLY A 206 -4.65 -9.13 -2.66
C GLY A 206 -6.19 -8.99 -2.73
N ASN A 207 -6.86 -9.75 -3.60
CA ASN A 207 -8.30 -9.72 -3.87
C ASN A 207 -9.02 -11.00 -3.42
N ASP A 208 -8.42 -11.78 -2.52
CA ASP A 208 -9.05 -13.01 -2.03
C ASP A 208 -10.44 -12.72 -1.44
N THR A 209 -11.45 -13.39 -1.97
CA THR A 209 -12.84 -13.29 -1.54
C THR A 209 -13.30 -14.66 -1.03
N TYR A 210 -13.83 -14.67 0.18
CA TYR A 210 -14.34 -15.84 0.87
C TYR A 210 -15.83 -15.64 1.15
N LYS A 211 -16.61 -16.72 1.12
CA LYS A 211 -18.05 -16.66 1.38
C LYS A 211 -18.48 -17.74 2.37
N ILE A 212 -19.43 -17.39 3.25
CA ILE A 212 -20.11 -18.34 4.14
C ILE A 212 -21.55 -17.88 4.34
N GLY A 213 -22.51 -18.68 3.88
CA GLY A 213 -23.90 -18.23 3.75
C GLY A 213 -23.98 -16.91 2.97
N ASP A 214 -24.64 -15.91 3.57
CA ASP A 214 -24.79 -14.58 2.97
C ASP A 214 -23.62 -13.62 3.27
N LEU A 215 -22.65 -14.05 4.07
CA LEU A 215 -21.47 -13.25 4.41
C LEU A 215 -20.41 -13.37 3.34
N VAL A 216 -19.84 -12.23 2.96
CA VAL A 216 -18.71 -12.11 2.04
C VAL A 216 -17.56 -11.43 2.76
N VAL A 217 -16.44 -12.13 2.88
CA VAL A 217 -15.20 -11.61 3.47
C VAL A 217 -14.22 -11.34 2.34
N VAL A 218 -13.71 -10.12 2.24
CA VAL A 218 -12.78 -9.72 1.17
C VAL A 218 -11.47 -9.20 1.72
N SER A 219 -10.41 -9.50 0.97
CA SER A 219 -9.04 -9.05 1.17
C SER A 219 -8.54 -9.15 2.61
N PRO A 220 -8.49 -10.34 3.24
CA PRO A 220 -7.83 -10.47 4.53
C PRO A 220 -6.32 -10.22 4.40
N TRP A 221 -5.79 -9.37 5.27
CA TRP A 221 -4.37 -9.04 5.28
C TRP A 221 -3.87 -8.65 6.68
N THR A 222 -2.58 -8.81 6.90
CA THR A 222 -1.88 -8.46 8.14
C THR A 222 -0.55 -7.78 7.80
N ARG A 223 0.08 -7.14 8.78
CA ARG A 223 1.41 -6.55 8.62
C ARG A 223 2.46 -7.59 8.98
N ALA A 224 3.57 -7.57 8.23
CA ALA A 224 4.80 -8.20 8.65
C ALA A 224 5.19 -7.66 10.03
N THR A 225 5.84 -8.51 10.81
CA THR A 225 6.19 -8.17 12.20
C THR A 225 7.70 -8.05 12.33
N PRO A 226 8.21 -6.98 12.97
CA PRO A 226 9.63 -6.89 13.32
C PRO A 226 10.09 -8.09 14.16
N GLY A 227 11.39 -8.41 14.11
CA GLY A 227 11.95 -9.50 14.90
C GLY A 227 11.63 -9.36 16.39
N GLY A 228 11.03 -10.40 16.97
CA GLY A 228 10.68 -10.44 18.41
C GLY A 228 9.29 -9.89 18.77
N ALA A 229 8.54 -9.30 17.83
CA ALA A 229 7.17 -8.88 18.08
C ALA A 229 6.27 -10.08 18.40
N ARG A 230 5.40 -9.92 19.41
CA ARG A 230 4.44 -10.94 19.86
C ARG A 230 3.00 -10.63 19.47
N ILE A 231 2.76 -9.53 18.77
CA ILE A 231 1.42 -9.04 18.45
C ILE A 231 1.38 -8.67 16.96
N ALA A 232 0.28 -8.99 16.28
CA ALA A 232 0.00 -8.54 14.93
C ALA A 232 -1.47 -8.11 14.77
N GLY A 233 -1.71 -7.14 13.89
CA GLY A 233 -3.06 -6.71 13.51
C GLY A 233 -3.55 -7.45 12.25
N GLY A 234 -4.79 -7.92 12.26
CA GLY A 234 -5.49 -8.50 11.12
C GLY A 234 -6.61 -7.59 10.64
N TYR A 235 -6.73 -7.47 9.32
CA TYR A 235 -7.61 -6.54 8.64
C TYR A 235 -8.32 -7.25 7.50
N LEU A 236 -9.58 -6.88 7.26
CA LEU A 236 -10.44 -7.46 6.23
C LEU A 236 -11.71 -6.61 6.11
N LYS A 237 -12.56 -6.91 5.14
CA LYS A 237 -13.90 -6.32 5.04
C LYS A 237 -14.93 -7.44 4.99
N VAL A 238 -16.01 -7.31 5.77
CA VAL A 238 -17.12 -8.29 5.81
C VAL A 238 -18.41 -7.60 5.41
N THR A 239 -19.06 -8.11 4.37
CA THR A 239 -20.40 -7.69 3.94
C THR A 239 -21.41 -8.76 4.30
N ASN A 240 -22.53 -8.37 4.91
CA ASN A 240 -23.67 -9.25 5.14
C ASN A 240 -24.76 -8.97 4.10
N ASN A 241 -24.95 -9.88 3.14
CA ASN A 241 -26.00 -9.76 2.12
C ASN A 241 -27.33 -10.42 2.53
N GLY A 242 -27.40 -10.93 3.76
CA GLY A 242 -28.57 -11.62 4.28
C GLY A 242 -29.58 -10.66 4.90
N THR A 243 -30.66 -11.23 5.40
CA THR A 243 -31.78 -10.48 6.02
C THR A 243 -31.71 -10.44 7.54
N SER A 244 -30.77 -11.15 8.17
CA SER A 244 -30.56 -11.14 9.62
C SER A 244 -29.12 -10.77 9.97
N ALA A 245 -28.92 -10.10 11.11
CA ALA A 245 -27.58 -9.75 11.57
C ALA A 245 -26.78 -11.01 11.93
N ASP A 246 -25.49 -10.99 11.65
CA ASP A 246 -24.52 -11.98 12.13
C ASP A 246 -23.42 -11.27 12.93
N ARG A 247 -22.54 -12.02 13.58
CA ARG A 247 -21.49 -11.49 14.42
C ARG A 247 -20.21 -12.26 14.21
N LEU A 248 -19.14 -11.56 13.88
CA LEU A 248 -17.78 -12.12 13.94
C LEU A 248 -17.37 -12.18 15.42
N THR A 249 -17.21 -13.37 15.98
CA THR A 249 -16.91 -13.56 17.41
C THR A 249 -15.43 -13.76 17.69
N GLY A 250 -14.64 -14.13 16.67
CA GLY A 250 -13.19 -14.25 16.78
C GLY A 250 -12.59 -15.00 15.61
N ALA A 251 -11.34 -15.43 15.79
CA ALA A 251 -10.65 -16.31 14.85
C ALA A 251 -9.68 -17.25 15.57
N THR A 252 -9.21 -18.27 14.87
CA THR A 252 -8.12 -19.14 15.33
C THR A 252 -7.06 -19.29 14.25
N THR A 253 -5.82 -19.53 14.66
CA THR A 253 -4.70 -19.86 13.77
C THR A 253 -3.66 -20.67 14.52
N ALA A 254 -2.89 -21.50 13.81
CA ALA A 254 -1.77 -22.21 14.43
C ALA A 254 -0.63 -21.26 14.85
N SER A 255 -0.54 -20.07 14.23
CA SER A 255 0.58 -19.14 14.36
C SER A 255 0.50 -18.20 15.58
N ALA A 256 -0.60 -18.20 16.32
CA ALA A 256 -0.86 -17.34 17.48
C ALA A 256 -1.62 -18.14 18.55
N ASP A 257 -1.47 -17.80 19.82
CA ASP A 257 -2.18 -18.52 20.90
C ASP A 257 -3.64 -18.07 21.04
N ARG A 258 -3.94 -16.81 20.70
CA ARG A 258 -5.28 -16.24 20.72
C ARG A 258 -5.45 -15.17 19.66
N VAL A 259 -6.69 -15.02 19.18
CA VAL A 259 -7.07 -13.94 18.27
C VAL A 259 -8.34 -13.27 18.81
N GLU A 260 -8.23 -11.98 19.08
CA GLU A 260 -9.31 -11.18 19.65
C GLU A 260 -9.79 -10.15 18.64
N ILE A 261 -11.01 -9.64 18.80
CA ILE A 261 -11.51 -8.50 18.00
C ILE A 261 -11.43 -7.26 18.85
N HIS A 262 -10.81 -6.21 18.33
CA HIS A 262 -10.55 -4.96 19.04
C HIS A 262 -11.12 -3.79 18.29
N GLU A 263 -11.46 -2.74 19.03
CA GLU A 263 -11.89 -1.44 18.54
C GLU A 263 -10.90 -0.38 19.00
N MET A 264 -10.52 0.49 18.07
CA MET A 264 -9.83 1.75 18.38
C MET A 264 -10.86 2.86 18.47
N SER A 265 -10.90 3.59 19.59
CA SER A 265 -11.73 4.77 19.75
C SER A 265 -10.92 5.92 20.34
N MET A 266 -11.31 7.15 20.02
CA MET A 266 -10.69 8.34 20.61
C MET A 266 -11.50 8.78 21.81
N THR A 267 -10.89 8.76 22.98
CA THR A 267 -11.51 9.21 24.24
C THR A 267 -10.58 10.23 24.87
N ASP A 268 -11.07 11.46 25.07
CA ASP A 268 -10.31 12.57 25.68
C ASP A 268 -8.97 12.88 24.98
N GLY A 269 -8.96 12.79 23.65
CA GLY A 269 -7.74 13.03 22.86
C GLY A 269 -6.74 11.86 22.88
N VAL A 270 -7.04 10.78 23.58
CA VAL A 270 -6.21 9.56 23.64
C VAL A 270 -6.86 8.45 22.81
N MET A 271 -6.06 7.82 21.94
CA MET A 271 -6.46 6.60 21.23
C MET A 271 -6.49 5.43 22.22
N LYS A 272 -7.69 4.91 22.50
CA LYS A 272 -7.90 3.73 23.34
C LYS A 272 -8.20 2.53 22.46
N MET A 273 -7.52 1.43 22.75
CA MET A 273 -7.80 0.12 22.18
C MET A 273 -8.61 -0.68 23.20
N ARG A 274 -9.70 -1.31 22.76
CA ARG A 274 -10.56 -2.13 23.64
C ARG A 274 -10.96 -3.44 22.94
N PRO A 275 -10.87 -4.60 23.63
CA PRO A 275 -11.42 -5.84 23.12
C PRO A 275 -12.95 -5.81 23.09
N LEU A 276 -13.54 -6.37 22.04
CA LEU A 276 -14.98 -6.60 21.90
C LEU A 276 -15.26 -8.05 22.30
N ALA A 277 -15.49 -8.29 23.60
CA ALA A 277 -15.70 -9.63 24.16
C ALA A 277 -16.87 -10.38 23.51
N ASP A 278 -17.95 -9.67 23.18
CA ASP A 278 -19.10 -10.27 22.50
C ASP A 278 -18.83 -10.51 21.01
N GLY A 279 -17.83 -9.85 20.41
CA GLY A 279 -17.57 -9.84 18.97
C GLY A 279 -18.17 -8.64 18.25
N LEU A 280 -18.00 -8.60 16.92
CA LEU A 280 -18.39 -7.50 16.04
C LEU A 280 -19.63 -7.85 15.21
N THR A 281 -20.75 -7.17 15.49
CA THR A 281 -22.00 -7.34 14.76
C THR A 281 -21.91 -6.76 13.35
N ILE A 282 -22.44 -7.49 12.37
CA ILE A 282 -22.59 -7.07 10.96
C ILE A 282 -24.08 -7.15 10.62
N LYS A 283 -24.75 -6.01 10.55
CA LYS A 283 -26.21 -5.92 10.28
C LYS A 283 -26.55 -6.33 8.84
N PRO A 284 -27.81 -6.68 8.55
CA PRO A 284 -28.28 -6.91 7.18
C PRO A 284 -27.92 -5.76 6.24
N GLY A 285 -27.36 -6.08 5.07
CA GLY A 285 -26.90 -5.10 4.08
C GLY A 285 -25.68 -4.27 4.49
N GLU A 286 -25.17 -4.46 5.71
CA GLU A 286 -24.02 -3.70 6.20
C GLU A 286 -22.72 -4.29 5.67
N THR A 287 -21.75 -3.39 5.48
CA THR A 287 -20.38 -3.79 5.32
C THR A 287 -19.51 -3.17 6.40
N VAL A 288 -18.85 -4.01 7.18
CA VAL A 288 -17.95 -3.60 8.25
C VAL A 288 -16.51 -3.83 7.82
N GLU A 289 -15.66 -2.83 8.02
CA GLU A 289 -14.24 -2.86 7.66
C GLU A 289 -13.37 -2.92 8.91
N LEU A 290 -12.56 -3.97 9.00
CA LEU A 290 -11.47 -4.07 9.96
C LEU A 290 -10.22 -3.48 9.31
N LYS A 291 -9.73 -2.36 9.84
CA LYS A 291 -8.60 -1.60 9.28
C LYS A 291 -7.74 -0.96 10.38
N PRO A 292 -6.50 -0.56 10.06
CA PRO A 292 -5.66 0.20 10.99
C PRO A 292 -6.39 1.43 11.53
N GLY A 293 -6.42 1.58 12.86
CA GLY A 293 -7.07 2.71 13.53
C GLY A 293 -8.59 2.59 13.71
N GLY A 294 -9.21 1.47 13.34
CA GLY A 294 -10.62 1.16 13.63
C GLY A 294 -10.77 -0.21 14.27
N PHE A 295 -11.79 -0.96 13.86
CA PHE A 295 -11.89 -2.38 14.20
C PHE A 295 -10.71 -3.16 13.64
N HIS A 296 -10.19 -4.14 14.37
CA HIS A 296 -9.14 -5.01 13.88
C HIS A 296 -9.13 -6.32 14.66
N MET A 297 -8.57 -7.37 14.04
CA MET A 297 -8.22 -8.59 14.75
C MET A 297 -6.85 -8.39 15.40
N MET A 298 -6.71 -8.77 16.66
CA MET A 298 -5.44 -8.75 17.38
C MET A 298 -4.96 -10.18 17.55
N PHE A 299 -3.96 -10.57 16.77
CA PHE A 299 -3.24 -11.83 16.96
C PHE A 299 -2.25 -11.63 18.10
N MET A 300 -2.44 -12.35 19.20
CA MET A 300 -1.59 -12.25 20.38
C MET A 300 -0.71 -13.48 20.50
N ASP A 301 0.47 -13.26 21.05
CA ASP A 301 1.46 -14.29 21.33
C ASP A 301 1.80 -15.08 20.05
N ILE A 302 2.07 -14.33 18.96
CA ILE A 302 2.49 -14.94 17.69
C ILE A 302 3.79 -15.74 17.92
N LYS A 303 3.81 -16.96 17.39
CA LYS A 303 4.86 -17.95 17.65
C LYS A 303 6.10 -17.73 16.81
N GLN A 304 5.93 -17.14 15.63
CA GLN A 304 6.98 -16.82 14.67
C GLN A 304 6.70 -15.46 14.03
N PRO A 305 7.73 -14.69 13.65
CA PRO A 305 7.55 -13.46 12.92
C PRO A 305 6.81 -13.70 11.60
N LEU A 306 5.80 -12.87 11.31
CA LEU A 306 5.12 -12.84 10.01
C LEU A 306 6.01 -12.10 9.01
N LYS A 307 6.34 -12.74 7.88
CA LYS A 307 7.21 -12.14 6.86
C LYS A 307 6.39 -11.65 5.68
N GLN A 308 6.76 -10.48 5.18
CA GLN A 308 6.11 -9.90 4.00
C GLN A 308 6.14 -10.88 2.81
N GLY A 309 5.02 -10.98 2.10
CA GLY A 309 4.83 -11.88 0.96
C GLY A 309 4.35 -13.28 1.34
N GLU A 310 4.36 -13.64 2.63
CA GLU A 310 3.76 -14.88 3.11
C GLU A 310 2.24 -14.76 3.29
N THR A 311 1.59 -15.89 3.56
CA THR A 311 0.18 -15.94 3.92
C THR A 311 0.00 -16.56 5.30
N LEU A 312 -0.78 -15.92 6.16
CA LEU A 312 -1.21 -16.44 7.45
C LEU A 312 -2.59 -17.11 7.30
N LYS A 313 -2.67 -18.43 7.51
CA LYS A 313 -3.96 -19.15 7.53
C LYS A 313 -4.69 -18.89 8.84
N ALA A 314 -5.98 -18.61 8.79
CA ALA A 314 -6.82 -18.47 9.97
C ALA A 314 -8.26 -18.95 9.69
N THR A 315 -8.97 -19.31 10.74
CA THR A 315 -10.40 -19.67 10.68
C THR A 315 -11.19 -18.61 11.42
N LEU A 316 -11.99 -17.82 10.69
CA LEU A 316 -12.93 -16.87 11.27
C LEU A 316 -14.12 -17.63 11.87
N THR A 317 -14.66 -17.16 12.98
CA THR A 317 -15.88 -17.72 13.60
C THR A 317 -16.98 -16.67 13.62
N PHE A 318 -18.08 -16.98 12.93
CA PHE A 318 -19.32 -16.22 12.97
C PHE A 318 -20.35 -16.92 13.86
N GLU A 319 -21.14 -16.15 14.58
CA GLU A 319 -22.15 -16.65 15.53
C GLU A 319 -23.22 -17.51 14.84
N LYS A 320 -23.70 -17.10 13.66
CA LYS A 320 -24.73 -17.83 12.92
C LYS A 320 -24.19 -18.58 11.71
N ALA A 321 -23.37 -17.94 10.87
CA ALA A 321 -22.85 -18.55 9.66
C ALA A 321 -21.81 -19.65 9.93
N GLY A 322 -21.19 -19.68 11.11
CA GLY A 322 -20.22 -20.69 11.51
C GLY A 322 -18.79 -20.34 11.14
N LYS A 323 -17.97 -21.35 10.81
CA LYS A 323 -16.51 -21.21 10.64
C LYS A 323 -16.12 -21.05 9.18
N LEU A 324 -15.28 -20.06 8.89
CA LEU A 324 -14.77 -19.75 7.56
C LEU A 324 -13.24 -19.72 7.55
N ASP A 325 -12.63 -20.61 6.79
CA ASP A 325 -11.18 -20.61 6.57
C ASP A 325 -10.78 -19.52 5.57
N VAL A 326 -9.82 -18.69 5.97
CA VAL A 326 -9.30 -17.57 5.18
C VAL A 326 -7.77 -17.53 5.21
N ARG A 327 -7.19 -16.84 4.23
CA ARG A 327 -5.75 -16.52 4.21
C ARG A 327 -5.57 -15.02 4.31
N PHE A 328 -4.74 -14.59 5.24
CA PHE A 328 -4.30 -13.22 5.40
C PHE A 328 -2.99 -13.03 4.64
N ASN A 329 -2.98 -12.15 3.64
CA ASN A 329 -1.75 -11.75 2.98
C ASN A 329 -0.89 -10.91 3.93
N VAL A 330 0.38 -11.27 4.09
CA VAL A 330 1.31 -10.54 4.97
C VAL A 330 1.96 -9.42 4.16
N ASN A 331 1.56 -8.19 4.43
CA ASN A 331 2.05 -6.98 3.77
C ASN A 331 3.24 -6.38 4.53
N ALA A 332 3.85 -5.31 3.99
CA ALA A 332 4.94 -4.60 4.67
C ALA A 332 4.53 -4.10 6.07
N ILE A 333 5.51 -3.91 6.97
CA ILE A 333 5.30 -3.47 8.36
C ILE A 333 4.45 -2.18 8.45
N GLY A 334 4.60 -1.26 7.50
CA GLY A 334 3.86 0.01 7.44
C GLY A 334 2.57 -0.01 6.61
N ALA A 335 2.15 -1.16 6.07
CA ALA A 335 1.06 -1.23 5.09
C ALA A 335 -0.28 -0.67 5.62
N GLY A 336 -0.97 0.10 4.77
CA GLY A 336 -2.38 0.45 4.93
C GLY A 336 -3.31 -0.52 4.20
N ALA A 337 -4.63 -0.40 4.41
CA ALA A 337 -5.61 -1.21 3.67
C ALA A 337 -5.47 -0.95 2.17
N GLY A 338 -5.12 -1.99 1.40
CA GLY A 338 -4.92 -1.92 -0.06
C GLY A 338 -3.49 -2.11 -0.57
N ALA A 339 -2.48 -2.33 0.29
CA ALA A 339 -1.15 -2.67 -0.17
C ALA A 339 -1.13 -4.12 -0.73
N ALA A 340 -1.14 -4.30 -2.05
CA ALA A 340 -0.76 -5.58 -2.65
C ALA A 340 0.76 -5.80 -2.47
N PRO A 341 1.26 -7.05 -2.44
CA PRO A 341 2.70 -7.30 -2.39
C PRO A 341 3.35 -6.73 -3.67
N ALA A 342 4.39 -5.89 -3.50
CA ALA A 342 5.19 -5.40 -4.62
C ALA A 342 5.75 -6.61 -5.39
N HIS A 343 5.33 -6.77 -6.65
CA HIS A 343 5.85 -7.79 -7.55
C HIS A 343 7.34 -7.50 -7.82
N LYS A 344 8.22 -8.46 -7.48
CA LYS A 344 9.57 -8.50 -8.04
C LYS A 344 9.49 -9.13 -9.43
N HIS A 345 9.87 -8.37 -10.45
CA HIS A 345 10.31 -8.88 -11.74
C HIS A 345 11.81 -9.18 -11.69
#